data_AF-A0A924CQ31-F1
#
_entry.id   AF-A0A924CQ31-F1
#
_cell.length_a   1.000
_cell.length_b   1.000
_cell.length_c   1.000
_cell.angle_alpha   90.00
_cell.angle_beta   90.00
_cell.angle_gamma   90.00
#
_symmetry.space_group_name_H-M   'P 1'
#
loop_
_entity.id
_entity.type
_entity.pdbx_description
1 polymer ?
#
loop_
_entity_poly.entity_id
_entity_poly.type
_entity_poly.pdbx_seq_one_letter_code
_entity_poly.pdbx_strand_id
1 'polypeptide(L)'
;ELLARGTKHWLRISMNESDRGRAYGRGGRNIQSIRQVLESVGTISGHVVSVEIHEQTRQVRPSSSSSDSSNGPKAPPIKRTKPPTESPNQLSG
;
A
#
# COMPACT_ATOMS: atom_id res chain seq x y z
N GLU A 1 -17.94 -18.36 22.05
CA GLU A 1 -18.97 -17.49 22.66
C GLU A 1 -18.66 -16.04 22.26
N LEU A 2 -19.37 -15.44 21.28
CA LEU A 2 -19.31 -13.98 20.97
C LEU A 2 -20.25 -13.49 19.83
N LEU A 3 -21.15 -14.32 19.30
CA LEU A 3 -22.23 -13.83 18.42
C LEU A 3 -23.43 -13.25 19.20
N ALA A 4 -23.35 -13.23 20.54
CA ALA A 4 -24.52 -13.08 21.40
C ALA A 4 -25.00 -11.63 21.63
N ARG A 5 -24.42 -10.59 21.01
CA ARG A 5 -24.81 -9.18 21.32
C ARG A 5 -24.78 -8.18 20.15
N GLY A 6 -24.29 -8.56 18.97
CA GLY A 6 -23.97 -7.60 17.93
C GLY A 6 -24.51 -7.98 16.56
N THR A 7 -25.40 -7.15 16.01
CA THR A 7 -25.83 -7.24 14.61
C THR A 7 -24.61 -7.17 13.69
N LYS A 8 -24.54 -8.08 12.71
CA LYS A 8 -23.50 -8.09 11.67
C LYS A 8 -23.97 -7.28 10.46
N HIS A 9 -23.17 -6.30 10.06
CA HIS A 9 -23.42 -5.48 8.87
C HIS A 9 -22.40 -5.80 7.77
N TRP A 10 -22.91 -6.02 6.55
CA TRP A 10 -22.10 -6.23 5.35
C TRP A 10 -22.26 -5.03 4.43
N LEU A 11 -21.17 -4.31 4.16
CA LEU A 11 -21.16 -3.18 3.25
C LEU A 11 -20.44 -3.60 1.97
N ARG A 12 -21.14 -3.53 0.85
CA ARG A 12 -20.56 -3.78 -0.47
C ARG A 12 -20.43 -2.47 -1.23
N ILE A 13 -19.21 -2.16 -1.64
CA ILE A 13 -18.89 -0.94 -2.36
C ILE A 13 -18.47 -1.32 -3.78
N SER A 14 -19.15 -0.76 -4.77
CA SER A 14 -18.77 -0.83 -6.17
C SER A 14 -18.25 0.54 -6.58
N MET A 15 -17.15 0.56 -7.33
CA MET A 15 -16.51 1.81 -7.75
C MET A 15 -16.35 1.83 -9.26
N ASN A 16 -16.61 3.00 -9.83
CA ASN A 16 -16.31 3.25 -11.23
C ASN A 16 -14.80 3.28 -11.46
N GLU A 17 -14.37 2.92 -12.67
CA GLU A 17 -12.96 2.93 -13.06
C GLU A 17 -12.30 4.30 -12.81
N SER A 18 -13.01 5.39 -13.15
CA SER A 18 -12.57 6.78 -12.97
C SER A 18 -12.27 7.14 -11.52
N ASP A 19 -12.98 6.51 -10.58
CA ASP A 19 -12.87 6.81 -9.14
C ASP A 19 -11.95 5.82 -8.41
N ARG A 20 -11.57 4.71 -9.06
CA ARG A 20 -10.79 3.62 -8.45
C ARG A 20 -9.48 4.15 -7.87
N GLY A 21 -8.72 4.93 -8.63
CA GLY A 21 -7.44 5.47 -8.18
C GLY A 21 -7.56 6.33 -6.91
N ARG A 22 -8.63 7.14 -6.80
CA ARG A 22 -8.89 7.99 -5.64
C ARG A 22 -9.38 7.17 -4.44
N ALA A 23 -10.28 6.22 -4.67
CA ALA A 23 -10.90 5.45 -3.62
C ALA A 23 -9.94 4.44 -2.97
N TYR A 24 -9.09 3.75 -3.75
CA TYR A 24 -8.00 2.95 -3.19
C TYR A 24 -6.90 3.83 -2.59
N GLY A 25 -6.58 4.95 -3.24
CA GLY A 25 -5.43 5.79 -2.91
C GLY A 25 -4.10 5.09 -3.21
N ARG A 26 -2.98 5.78 -2.94
CA ARG A 26 -1.63 5.23 -3.18
C ARG A 26 -1.40 3.97 -2.34
N GLY A 27 -1.28 2.82 -3.00
CA GLY A 27 -1.05 1.52 -2.35
C GLY A 27 -2.24 0.99 -1.54
N GLY A 28 -3.47 1.41 -1.84
CA GLY A 28 -4.66 0.93 -1.13
C GLY A 28 -4.87 1.55 0.26
N ARG A 29 -4.05 2.53 0.65
CA ARG A 29 -4.08 3.12 2.00
C ARG A 29 -5.43 3.77 2.32
N ASN A 30 -6.04 4.47 1.36
CA ASN A 30 -7.30 5.18 1.60
C ASN A 30 -8.42 4.19 1.92
N ILE A 31 -8.55 3.13 1.12
CA ILE A 31 -9.62 2.16 1.34
C ILE A 31 -9.40 1.33 2.62
N GLN A 32 -8.14 1.06 2.99
CA GLN A 32 -7.82 0.43 4.28
C GLN A 32 -8.18 1.34 5.46
N SER A 33 -7.90 2.65 5.37
CA SER A 33 -8.33 3.62 6.39
C SER A 33 -9.84 3.63 6.56
N ILE A 34 -10.60 3.61 5.46
CA ILE A 34 -12.07 3.56 5.50
C ILE A 34 -12.56 2.27 6.19
N ARG A 35 -11.98 1.11 5.87
CA ARG A 35 -12.30 -0.16 6.54
C ARG A 35 -12.06 -0.08 8.04
N GLN A 36 -10.86 0.37 8.43
CA GLN A 36 -10.45 0.48 9.83
C GLN A 36 -11.41 1.35 10.64
N VAL A 37 -11.81 2.50 10.09
CA VAL A 37 -12.75 3.42 10.77
C VAL A 37 -14.11 2.77 10.95
N LEU A 38 -14.65 2.12 9.92
CA LEU A 38 -15.97 1.46 9.99
C LEU A 38 -15.97 0.28 10.97
N GLU A 39 -14.92 -0.52 10.97
CA GLU A 39 -14.74 -1.62 11.93
C GLU A 39 -14.61 -1.09 13.36
N SER A 40 -13.89 0.01 13.56
CA SER A 40 -13.73 0.66 14.86
C SER A 40 -15.07 1.20 15.38
N VAL A 41 -15.84 1.87 14.52
CA VAL A 41 -17.18 2.36 14.86
C VAL A 41 -18.11 1.19 15.19
N GLY A 42 -18.09 0.13 14.37
CA GLY A 42 -18.84 -1.11 14.65
C GLY A 42 -18.53 -1.65 16.03
N THR A 43 -17.24 -1.79 16.35
CA THR A 43 -16.76 -2.28 17.65
C THR A 43 -17.27 -1.42 18.81
N ILE A 44 -17.22 -0.09 18.68
CA ILE A 44 -17.73 0.86 19.69
C ILE A 44 -19.23 0.68 19.91
N SER A 45 -20.00 0.41 18.86
CA SER A 45 -21.45 0.18 18.93
C SER A 45 -21.83 -1.27 19.31
N GLY A 46 -20.85 -2.16 19.55
CA GLY A 46 -21.10 -3.57 19.82
C GLY A 46 -21.58 -4.35 18.59
N HIS A 47 -21.34 -3.84 17.39
CA HIS A 47 -21.67 -4.46 16.11
C HIS A 47 -20.43 -4.98 15.39
N VAL A 48 -20.64 -5.91 14.45
CA VAL A 48 -19.57 -6.40 13.58
C VAL A 48 -19.80 -5.85 12.17
N VAL A 49 -18.91 -4.98 11.70
CA VAL A 49 -19.01 -4.36 10.38
C VAL A 49 -17.94 -4.96 9.46
N SER A 50 -18.33 -5.42 8.28
CA SER A 50 -17.41 -5.94 7.27
C SER A 50 -17.64 -5.23 5.94
N VAL A 51 -16.56 -4.75 5.33
CA VAL A 51 -16.61 -3.98 4.08
C VAL A 51 -15.93 -4.77 2.96
N GLU A 52 -16.70 -5.08 1.93
CA GLU A 52 -16.25 -5.75 0.71
C GLU A 52 -16.24 -4.78 -0.46
N ILE A 53 -15.19 -4.83 -1.27
CA ILE A 53 -15.08 -4.03 -2.48
C ILE A 53 -15.33 -4.97 -3.65
N HIS A 54 -16.36 -4.69 -4.42
CA HIS A 54 -16.66 -5.41 -5.65
C HIS A 54 -15.97 -4.71 -6.80
N GLU A 55 -14.88 -5.31 -7.28
CA GLU A 55 -14.32 -4.95 -8.57
C GLU A 55 -15.10 -5.71 -9.63
N GLN A 56 -15.76 -4.99 -10.54
CA GLN A 56 -16.17 -5.60 -11.80
C GLN A 56 -14.89 -5.87 -12.60
N THR A 57 -14.24 -7.00 -12.32
CA THR A 57 -13.25 -7.57 -13.22
C THR A 57 -13.98 -7.84 -14.53
N ARG A 58 -13.83 -6.94 -15.51
CA ARG A 58 -14.02 -7.33 -16.90
C ARG A 58 -13.06 -8.51 -17.08
N GLN A 59 -13.59 -9.70 -17.30
CA GLN A 59 -12.77 -10.88 -17.56
C GLN A 59 -11.99 -10.68 -18.86
N VAL A 60 -10.85 -10.00 -18.79
CA VAL A 60 -9.82 -10.06 -19.80
C VAL A 60 -8.96 -11.24 -19.38
N ARG A 61 -9.12 -12.35 -20.10
CA ARG A 61 -8.26 -13.53 -19.97
C ARG A 61 -6.80 -13.06 -20.06
N PRO A 62 -5.92 -13.39 -19.11
CA PRO A 62 -4.50 -13.11 -19.30
C PRO A 62 -4.00 -14.06 -20.40
N SER A 63 -3.70 -13.52 -21.58
CA SER A 63 -2.74 -14.14 -22.49
C SER A 63 -1.41 -14.19 -21.75
N SER A 64 -0.87 -15.39 -21.60
CA SER A 64 0.45 -15.64 -21.03
C SER A 64 1.51 -14.75 -21.67
N SER A 65 2.05 -13.81 -20.89
CA SER A 65 3.37 -13.24 -21.17
C SER A 65 4.09 -13.06 -19.84
N SER A 66 4.91 -14.07 -19.53
CA SER A 66 6.06 -14.00 -18.65
C SER A 66 6.83 -12.69 -18.82
N SER A 67 7.05 -11.96 -17.73
CA SER A 67 8.28 -11.19 -17.55
C SER A 67 8.72 -11.27 -16.09
N ASP A 68 9.94 -11.77 -16.01
CA ASP A 68 10.83 -12.01 -14.88
C ASP A 68 11.36 -10.71 -14.26
N SER A 69 11.94 -10.85 -13.04
CA SER A 69 12.83 -9.93 -12.34
C SER A 69 12.20 -8.65 -11.73
N SER A 70 12.31 -8.39 -10.42
CA SER A 70 13.56 -8.30 -9.67
C SER A 70 13.41 -8.55 -8.17
N ASN A 71 13.95 -9.67 -7.70
CA ASN A 71 14.37 -9.84 -6.30
C ASN A 71 15.90 -9.62 -6.27
N GLY A 72 16.32 -8.35 -6.25
CA GLY A 72 17.75 -7.97 -6.20
C GLY A 72 18.23 -7.75 -4.75
N PRO A 73 19.47 -8.10 -4.40
CA PRO A 73 20.01 -7.83 -3.06
C PRO A 73 20.14 -6.31 -2.83
N LYS A 74 19.72 -5.84 -1.65
CA LYS A 74 19.82 -4.44 -1.22
C LYS A 74 21.28 -3.97 -1.27
N ALA A 75 21.55 -2.88 -2.00
CA ALA A 75 22.86 -2.23 -2.01
C ALA A 75 23.23 -1.71 -0.60
N PRO A 76 24.51 -1.77 -0.19
CA PRO A 76 24.94 -1.27 1.11
C PRO A 76 25.02 0.28 1.12
N PRO A 77 24.95 0.92 2.30
CA PRO A 77 24.92 2.37 2.41
C PRO A 77 26.28 3.00 2.04
N ILE A 78 26.23 4.05 1.22
CA ILE A 78 27.38 4.82 0.75
C ILE A 78 28.07 5.49 1.95
N LYS A 79 29.31 5.08 2.26
CA LYS A 79 30.16 5.74 3.25
C LYS A 79 30.64 7.09 2.70
N ARG A 80 30.24 8.21 3.31
CA ARG A 80 30.80 9.55 3.07
C ARG A 80 32.30 9.55 3.38
N THR A 81 33.14 9.67 2.36
CA THR A 81 34.56 10.00 2.51
C THR A 81 34.72 11.51 2.75
N LYS A 82 35.60 11.87 3.69
CA LYS A 82 35.93 13.26 4.06
C LYS A 82 36.66 13.97 2.90
N PRO A 83 36.55 15.30 2.76
CA PRO A 83 37.19 16.05 1.69
C PRO A 83 38.73 16.01 1.81
N PRO A 84 39.47 16.11 0.70
CA PRO A 84 40.92 16.00 0.70
C PRO A 84 41.57 17.27 1.26
N THR A 85 42.48 17.09 2.21
CA THR A 85 43.43 18.11 2.67
C THR A 85 44.40 18.42 1.53
N GLU A 86 44.42 19.67 1.04
CA GLU A 86 45.48 20.17 0.16
C GLU A 86 46.82 20.18 0.89
N SER A 87 47.86 19.66 0.25
CA SER A 87 49.26 19.90 0.62
C SER A 87 50.00 20.49 -0.58
N PRO A 88 50.93 21.46 -0.39
CA PRO A 88 51.31 22.42 -1.42
C PRO A 88 52.30 21.83 -2.43
N ASN A 89 52.08 22.16 -3.70
CA ASN A 89 52.89 21.72 -4.84
C ASN A 89 54.28 22.39 -4.81
N GLN A 90 55.33 21.58 -4.89
CA GLN A 90 56.72 22.02 -5.05
C GLN A 90 56.92 22.55 -6.48
N LEU A 91 57.25 23.84 -6.62
CA LEU A 91 57.67 24.42 -7.89
C LEU A 91 59.21 24.45 -7.94
N SER A 92 59.76 23.70 -8.89
CA SER A 92 61.16 23.76 -9.29
C SER A 92 61.51 25.16 -9.84
N GLY A 93 62.64 25.68 -9.40
CA GLY A 93 63.42 26.72 -10.08
C GLY A 93 64.80 26.18 -10.39
#